data_AF-A0A9E2YAH8-F1
#
_entry.id   AF-A0A9E2YAH8-F1
#
_cell.length_a   1.000
_cell.length_b   1.000
_cell.length_c   1.000
_cell.angle_alpha   90.00
_cell.angle_beta   90.00
_cell.angle_gamma   90.00
#
_symmetry.space_group_name_H-M   'P 1'
#
loop_
_entity.id
_entity.type
_entity.pdbx_description
1 polymer ?
#
loop_
_entity_poly.entity_id
_entity_poly.type
_entity_poly.pdbx_seq_one_letter_code
_entity_poly.pdbx_strand_id
1 'polypeptide(L)' 'MSDYQLTSQAQSDLEAIVAYVTGEGSVEQAVRVLSKLQREFRLLARTPGIGHFREDLWIGGASFGESTPM' A
#
# COMPACT_ATOMS: atom_id res chain seq x y z
N MET A 1 -2.94 -10.74 16.34
CA MET A 1 -3.17 -9.29 16.26
C MET A 1 -2.50 -8.80 14.99
N SER A 2 -3.16 -7.99 14.16
CA SER A 2 -2.54 -7.45 12.93
C SER A 2 -1.53 -6.36 13.28
N ASP A 3 -0.38 -6.34 12.61
CA ASP A 3 0.73 -5.40 12.85
C ASP A 3 0.34 -3.94 12.48
N TYR A 4 -0.74 -3.73 11.71
CA TYR A 4 -1.27 -2.41 11.31
C TYR A 4 -2.80 -2.42 11.22
N GLN A 5 -3.39 -1.22 11.15
CA GLN A 5 -4.80 -1.01 10.88
C GLN A 5 -4.97 -0.25 9.56
N LEU A 6 -6.01 -0.62 8.80
CA LEU A 6 -6.42 0.10 7.61
C LEU A 6 -7.64 0.96 7.93
N THR A 7 -7.70 2.14 7.34
CA THR A 7 -8.95 2.91 7.30
C THR A 7 -9.94 2.21 6.39
N SER A 8 -11.23 2.50 6.55
CA SER A 8 -12.26 1.97 5.64
C SER A 8 -11.99 2.37 4.18
N GLN A 9 -11.46 3.58 3.94
CA GLN A 9 -11.08 4.01 2.60
C GLN A 9 -9.93 3.17 2.02
N ALA A 10 -8.87 2.94 2.80
CA ALA A 10 -7.74 2.13 2.35
C ALA A 10 -8.15 0.67 2.05
N GLN A 11 -9.13 0.14 2.79
CA GLN A 11 -9.73 -1.17 2.49
C GLN A 11 -10.47 -1.15 1.14
N SER A 12 -11.31 -0.15 0.89
CA SER A 12 -11.99 0.03 -0.40
C SER A 12 -10.99 0.20 -1.56
N ASP A 13 -9.88 0.90 -1.33
CA ASP A 13 -8.83 1.10 -2.36
C ASP A 13 -8.17 -0.23 -2.73
N LEU A 14 -7.93 -1.13 -1.76
CA LEU A 14 -7.42 -2.48 -2.05
C LEU A 14 -8.40 -3.29 -2.89
N GLU A 15 -9.70 -3.21 -2.59
CA GLU A 15 -10.75 -3.88 -3.37
C GLU A 15 -10.80 -3.36 -4.81
N ALA A 16 -10.69 -2.04 -4.99
CA ALA A 16 -10.64 -1.42 -6.32
C ALA A 16 -9.39 -1.86 -7.11
N ILE A 17 -8.22 -1.94 -6.47
CA ILE A 17 -6.99 -2.43 -7.10
C ILE A 17 -7.17 -3.89 -7.55
N VAL A 18 -7.75 -4.74 -6.71
CA VAL A 18 -8.03 -6.14 -7.07
C VAL A 18 -8.95 -6.20 -8.28
N ALA A 19 -10.09 -5.49 -8.22
CA ALA A 19 -11.06 -5.48 -9.31
C ALA A 19 -10.40 -5.06 -10.63
N TYR A 20 -9.60 -3.99 -10.61
CA TYR A 20 -8.86 -3.51 -11.78
C TYR A 20 -7.87 -4.55 -12.32
N VAL A 21 -6.97 -5.08 -11.47
CA VAL A 21 -5.94 -6.04 -11.91
C VAL A 21 -6.58 -7.34 -12.41
N THR A 22 -7.68 -7.78 -11.81
CA THR A 22 -8.42 -8.95 -12.30
C THR A 22 -9.15 -8.68 -13.61
N GLY A 23 -9.66 -7.46 -13.83
CA GLY A 23 -10.36 -7.10 -15.06
C GLY A 23 -9.41 -6.96 -16.27
N GLU A 24 -8.23 -6.42 -16.05
CA GLU A 24 -7.22 -6.20 -17.10
C GLU A 24 -6.23 -7.38 -17.25
N GLY A 25 -6.24 -8.32 -16.31
CA GLY A 25 -5.21 -9.35 -16.19
C GLY A 25 -5.74 -10.67 -15.66
N SER A 26 -5.01 -11.27 -14.72
CA SER A 26 -5.40 -12.53 -14.09
C SER A 26 -5.53 -12.43 -12.57
N VAL A 27 -6.32 -13.33 -12.00
CA VAL A 27 -6.43 -13.49 -10.54
C VAL A 27 -5.07 -13.69 -9.89
N GLU A 28 -4.16 -14.43 -10.51
CA GLU A 28 -2.81 -14.62 -10.00
C GLU A 28 -2.02 -13.31 -9.93
N GLN A 29 -2.18 -12.42 -10.90
CA GLN A 29 -1.53 -11.10 -10.86
C GLN A 29 -2.08 -10.26 -9.72
N ALA A 30 -3.40 -10.28 -9.48
CA ALA A 30 -4.01 -9.58 -8.35
C ALA A 30 -3.49 -10.11 -7.01
N VAL A 31 -3.35 -11.42 -6.85
CA VAL A 31 -2.76 -12.05 -5.66
C VAL A 31 -1.31 -11.59 -5.45
N ARG A 32 -0.50 -11.52 -6.51
CA ARG A 32 0.89 -11.05 -6.43
C ARG A 32 0.97 -9.59 -6.01
N VAL A 33 0.11 -8.73 -6.56
CA VAL A 33 0.04 -7.29 -6.20
C VAL A 33 -0.34 -7.12 -4.74
N LEU A 34 -1.41 -7.78 -4.28
CA LEU A 34 -1.82 -7.72 -2.87
C LEU A 34 -0.74 -8.24 -1.91
N SER A 35 -0.05 -9.32 -2.29
CA SER A 35 1.04 -9.87 -1.48
C SER A 35 2.21 -8.89 -1.35
N LYS A 36 2.51 -8.12 -2.41
CA LYS A 36 3.51 -7.05 -2.39
C LYS A 36 3.07 -5.93 -1.43
N LEU A 37 1.86 -5.42 -1.58
CA LEU A 37 1.32 -4.36 -0.71
C LEU A 37 1.30 -4.79 0.77
N GLN A 38 0.83 -6.00 1.06
CA GLN A 38 0.79 -6.52 2.43
C GLN A 38 2.19 -6.67 3.05
N ARG A 39 3.21 -7.01 2.25
CA ARG A 39 4.59 -7.04 2.73
C ARG A 39 5.07 -5.64 3.09
N GLU A 40 4.82 -4.65 2.24
CA GLU A 40 5.24 -3.27 2.49
C GLU A 40 4.51 -2.65 3.70
N PHE A 41 3.21 -2.90 3.87
CA PHE A 41 2.48 -2.45 5.06
C PHE A 41 3.03 -3.07 6.36
N ARG A 42 3.39 -4.36 6.32
CA ARG A 42 4.05 -5.00 7.48
C ARG A 42 5.43 -4.42 7.76
N LEU A 43 6.18 -4.06 6.72
CA LEU A 43 7.48 -3.43 6.90
C LEU A 43 7.33 -2.04 7.56
N LEU A 44 6.39 -1.22 7.09
CA LEU A 44 6.06 0.08 7.69
C LEU A 44 5.60 -0.03 9.13
N ALA A 45 4.78 -1.04 9.43
CA ALA A 45 4.31 -1.30 10.79
C ALA A 45 5.44 -1.64 11.76
N ARG A 46 6.43 -2.42 11.29
CA ARG A 46 7.56 -2.89 12.12
C ARG A 46 8.66 -1.86 12.27
N THR A 47 8.81 -0.99 11.27
CA THR A 47 9.84 0.07 11.28
C THR A 47 9.19 1.42 10.97
N PRO A 48 8.49 2.04 11.95
CA PRO A 48 7.94 3.37 11.77
C PRO A 48 9.03 4.38 11.38
N GLY A 49 8.75 5.23 10.39
CA GLY A 49 9.69 6.27 9.93
C GLY A 49 10.58 5.90 8.73
N ILE A 50 10.45 4.69 8.15
CA ILE A 50 11.12 4.35 6.88
C ILE A 50 10.45 4.96 5.64
N GLY A 51 9.22 5.47 5.80
CA GLY A 51 8.50 6.18 4.75
C GLY A 51 9.11 7.56 4.52
N HIS A 52 8.96 8.07 3.31
CA HIS A 52 9.30 9.45 3.02
C HIS A 52 8.19 10.36 3.55
N PHE A 53 8.51 11.22 4.51
CA PHE A 53 7.56 12.19 5.04
C PHE A 53 7.13 13.17 3.94
N ARG A 54 5.82 13.34 3.79
CA ARG A 54 5.18 14.17 2.76
C ARG A 54 4.35 15.26 3.41
N GLU A 55 5.02 16.15 4.12
CA GLU A 55 4.39 17.32 4.75
C GLU A 55 3.77 18.28 3.71
N ASP A 56 4.21 18.18 2.46
CA ASP A 56 3.61 18.84 1.29
C ASP A 56 2.20 18.32 0.94
N LEU A 57 1.88 17.07 1.29
CA LEU A 57 0.55 16.50 1.12
C LEU A 57 -0.32 16.72 2.35
N TRP A 58 0.21 16.41 3.55
CA TRP A 58 -0.47 16.57 4.82
C TRP A 58 0.51 16.42 6.00
N ILE A 59 0.27 17.15 7.09
CA ILE A 59 1.12 17.16 8.29
C ILE A 59 1.19 15.78 8.95
N GLY A 60 2.37 15.19 9.01
CA GLY A 60 2.59 13.87 9.62
C GLY A 60 2.25 12.69 8.72
N GLY A 61 1.95 12.92 7.44
CA GLY A 61 1.80 11.87 6.43
C GLY A 61 3.16 11.37 5.93
N ALA A 62 3.26 10.07 5.63
CA ALA A 62 4.42 9.49 4.97
C ALA A 62 3.98 8.62 3.80
N SER A 63 4.75 8.64 2.70
CA SER A 63 4.57 7.78 1.53
C SER A 63 5.65 6.71 1.49
N PHE A 64 5.33 5.53 0.94
CA PHE A 64 6.26 4.42 0.85
C PHE A 64 6.12 3.71 -0.51
N GLY A 65 7.23 3.57 -1.22
CA GLY A 65 7.29 3.04 -2.58
C GLY A 65 8.62 3.40 -3.25
N GLU A 66 8.90 2.78 -4.40
CA GLU A 66 10.07 3.13 -5.20
C GLU A 66 9.89 4.56 -5.76
N SER A 67 10.74 5.49 -5.33
CA SER A 67 10.90 6.77 -6.00
C SER A 67 11.60 6.49 -7.32
N THR A 68 10.86 6.36 -8.43
CA THR A 68 11.48 6.45 -9.75
C THR A 68 12.05 7.88 -9.85
N PRO A 69 13.39 8.07 -9.92
CA PRO A 69 13.90 9.38 -10.29
C PRO A 69 13.46 9.66 -11.72
N MET A 70 12.84 10.82 -11.95
CA MET A 70 12.71 11.37 -13.31
C MET A 70 14.08 11.69 -13.89
#